data_AF-A0A7J8C4S6-F1
#
_entry.id   AF-A0A7J8C4S6-F1
#
_cell.length_a   1.000
_cell.length_b   1.000
_cell.length_c   1.000
_cell.angle_alpha   90.00
_cell.angle_beta   90.00
_cell.angle_gamma   90.00
#
_symmetry.space_group_name_H-M   'P 1'
#
loop_
_entity.id
_entity.type
_entity.pdbx_description
1 polymer ?
#
loop_
_entity_poly.entity_id
_entity_poly.type
_entity_poly.pdbx_seq_one_letter_code
_entity_poly.pdbx_strand_id
1 'polypeptide(L)'
;MTCHIDQLNTWYDMKTHQEVTSSRLFSEIQTTLGTFGLNGLDRLLCFMIVKELQNFLSMFQKIILRDRTVQDTLKTLMNAVSPLKSIVANSNKIYFSAIAKTQKIWTAYLEAIMKVGQMQILRQQIANELNYSCRFDSKHLAAALENLNKALLADIEAHYQDPSLPYPKEDNTLLYEITAYLEAAGIHNPLNKIYITTKRLPYFPIVNFLFLIAQLPKLQYNKNLGMVCRKPADPVDWPPLVLGLLTLLKQFHARYTEQFLALIGQFIRSTVEQCTSQKIPEMPADVVGALLFLEDYVRYTKLPRRVAEAHVPNFIFDEFRTIL
;
A
#
# COMPACT_ATOMS: atom_id res chain seq x y z
N MET A 1 -2.16 -21.85 3.72
CA MET A 1 -1.79 -20.49 3.27
C MET A 1 -2.47 -19.57 4.24
N THR A 2 -1.76 -18.61 4.80
CA THR A 2 -2.32 -17.69 5.78
C THR A 2 -3.00 -16.51 5.09
N CYS A 3 -4.12 -16.04 5.64
CA CYS A 3 -4.75 -14.78 5.28
C CYS A 3 -4.87 -13.87 6.50
N HIS A 4 -4.83 -12.56 6.30
CA HIS A 4 -5.06 -11.56 7.33
C HIS A 4 -6.47 -11.01 7.23
N ILE A 5 -7.17 -10.97 8.37
CA ILE A 5 -8.48 -10.30 8.47
C ILE A 5 -8.29 -9.00 9.24
N ASP A 6 -8.28 -7.87 8.53
CA ASP A 6 -7.99 -6.54 9.10
C ASP A 6 -8.92 -6.15 10.25
N GLN A 7 -10.21 -6.50 10.16
CA GLN A 7 -11.21 -6.16 11.18
C GLN A 7 -10.94 -6.87 12.51
N LEU A 8 -10.34 -8.07 12.45
CA LEU A 8 -10.00 -8.88 13.61
C LEU A 8 -8.52 -8.75 14.00
N ASN A 9 -7.72 -8.08 13.17
CA ASN A 9 -6.28 -7.93 13.33
C ASN A 9 -5.58 -9.28 13.59
N THR A 10 -6.02 -10.32 12.87
CA THR A 10 -5.70 -11.73 13.15
C THR A 10 -5.45 -12.48 11.84
N TRP A 11 -4.48 -13.40 11.89
CA TRP A 11 -4.12 -14.29 10.80
C TRP A 11 -4.80 -15.64 10.96
N TYR A 12 -5.32 -16.18 9.87
CA TYR A 12 -5.97 -17.49 9.83
C TYR A 12 -5.32 -18.37 8.75
N ASP A 13 -5.31 -19.68 8.96
CA ASP A 13 -5.04 -20.60 7.85
C ASP A 13 -6.29 -20.76 7.00
N MET A 14 -6.16 -20.51 5.69
CA MET A 14 -7.27 -20.54 4.74
C MET A 14 -7.92 -21.92 4.56
N LYS A 15 -7.24 -23.02 4.91
CA LYS A 15 -7.77 -24.38 4.75
C LYS A 15 -8.46 -24.87 6.02
N THR A 16 -7.83 -24.66 7.18
CA THR A 16 -8.35 -25.14 8.46
C THR A 16 -9.23 -24.13 9.17
N HIS A 17 -9.21 -22.87 8.73
CA HIS A 17 -9.85 -21.73 9.40
C HIS A 17 -9.38 -21.51 10.85
N GLN A 18 -8.24 -22.10 11.22
CA GLN A 18 -7.67 -21.92 12.55
C GLN A 18 -6.90 -20.61 12.62
N GLU A 19 -6.99 -19.95 13.77
CA GLU A 19 -6.14 -18.81 14.12
C GLU A 19 -4.69 -19.26 14.13
N VAL A 20 -3.85 -18.51 13.41
CA VAL A 20 -2.40 -18.73 13.33
C VAL A 20 -1.68 -17.79 14.29
N THR A 21 -2.05 -16.51 14.26
CA THR A 21 -1.51 -15.50 15.18
C THR A 21 -2.41 -14.27 15.22
N SER A 22 -2.43 -13.57 16.35
CA SER A 22 -3.21 -12.36 16.59
C SER A 22 -2.37 -11.32 17.35
N SER A 23 -2.96 -10.18 17.70
CA SER A 23 -2.30 -9.16 18.51
C SER A 23 -1.74 -9.68 19.84
N ARG A 24 -2.27 -10.79 20.36
CA ARG A 24 -1.80 -11.46 21.59
C ARG A 24 -0.32 -11.79 21.55
N LEU A 25 0.21 -12.18 20.38
CA LEU A 25 1.63 -12.47 20.22
C LEU A 25 2.50 -11.27 20.62
N PHE A 26 2.12 -10.06 20.21
CA PHE A 26 2.91 -8.85 20.52
C PHE A 26 2.77 -8.46 21.98
N SER A 27 1.60 -8.64 22.59
CA SER A 27 1.42 -8.42 24.03
C SER A 27 2.25 -9.42 24.86
N GLU A 28 2.35 -10.68 24.44
CA GLU A 28 3.22 -11.68 25.09
C GLU A 28 4.71 -11.33 24.96
N ILE A 29 5.14 -10.89 23.76
CA ILE A 29 6.52 -10.42 23.54
C ILE A 29 6.80 -9.19 24.40
N GLN A 30 5.87 -8.23 24.46
CA GLN A 30 5.98 -7.03 25.29
C GLN A 30 6.10 -7.40 26.77
N THR A 31 5.30 -8.35 27.26
CA THR A 31 5.34 -8.80 28.66
C THR A 31 6.66 -9.51 28.99
N THR A 32 7.20 -10.27 28.04
CA THR A 32 8.37 -11.13 28.27
C THR A 32 9.70 -10.41 28.05
N LEU A 33 9.80 -9.61 26.99
CA LEU A 33 11.03 -8.97 26.52
C LEU A 33 10.99 -7.44 26.66
N GLY A 34 9.85 -6.88 27.07
CA GLY A 34 9.64 -5.44 27.18
C GLY A 34 9.64 -4.72 25.83
N THR A 35 9.55 -3.38 25.92
CA THR A 35 9.62 -2.45 24.79
C THR A 35 10.83 -2.68 23.90
N PHE A 36 11.98 -3.09 24.47
CA PHE A 36 13.18 -3.38 23.70
C PHE A 36 13.03 -4.59 22.77
N GLY A 37 12.32 -5.63 23.21
CA GLY A 37 12.05 -6.81 22.38
C GLY A 37 11.22 -6.48 21.14
N LEU A 38 10.11 -5.76 21.33
CA LEU A 38 9.27 -5.30 20.22
C LEU A 38 10.00 -4.34 19.28
N ASN A 39 10.78 -3.40 19.80
CA ASN A 39 11.60 -2.51 18.98
C ASN A 39 12.67 -3.27 18.17
N GLY A 40 13.31 -4.28 18.77
CA GLY A 40 14.26 -5.14 18.08
C GLY A 40 13.60 -5.91 16.92
N LEU A 41 12.41 -6.44 17.15
CA LEU A 41 11.63 -7.13 16.13
C LEU A 41 11.20 -6.18 15.00
N ASP A 42 10.73 -4.97 15.31
CA ASP A 42 10.39 -3.97 14.29
C ASP A 42 11.59 -3.60 13.41
N ARG A 43 12.77 -3.42 14.02
CA ARG A 43 14.02 -3.17 13.28
C ARG A 43 14.42 -4.34 12.39
N LEU A 44 14.26 -5.58 12.86
CA LEU A 44 14.50 -6.75 12.04
C LEU A 44 13.58 -6.77 10.81
N LEU A 45 12.28 -6.51 11.00
CA LEU A 45 11.31 -6.40 9.92
C LEU A 45 11.69 -5.27 8.94
N CYS A 46 12.19 -4.14 9.43
CA CYS A 46 12.72 -3.08 8.56
C CYS A 46 13.83 -3.60 7.64
N PHE A 47 14.83 -4.30 8.16
CA PHE A 47 15.92 -4.86 7.36
C PHE A 47 15.45 -5.92 6.36
N MET A 48 14.47 -6.73 6.76
CA MET A 48 13.85 -7.70 5.86
C MET A 48 13.10 -7.00 4.72
N ILE A 49 12.34 -5.93 5.00
CA ILE A 49 11.69 -5.10 3.97
C ILE A 49 12.72 -4.48 3.03
N VAL A 50 13.82 -3.91 3.56
CA VAL A 50 14.93 -3.37 2.74
C VAL A 50 15.44 -4.44 1.76
N LYS A 51 15.72 -5.64 2.25
CA LYS A 51 16.22 -6.75 1.43
C LYS A 51 15.21 -7.16 0.36
N GLU A 52 13.94 -7.31 0.70
CA GLU A 52 12.89 -7.67 -0.26
C GLU A 52 12.68 -6.59 -1.32
N LEU A 53 12.74 -5.30 -0.95
CA LEU A 53 12.65 -4.19 -1.91
C LEU A 53 13.87 -4.13 -2.84
N GLN A 54 15.08 -4.39 -2.34
CA GLN A 54 16.29 -4.49 -3.17
C GLN A 54 16.23 -5.68 -4.15
N ASN A 55 15.73 -6.83 -3.68
CA ASN A 55 15.47 -8.00 -4.51
C ASN A 55 14.44 -7.68 -5.59
N PHE A 56 13.36 -6.97 -5.23
CA PHE A 56 12.35 -6.50 -6.16
C PHE A 56 12.96 -5.61 -7.25
N LEU A 57 13.80 -4.63 -6.91
CA LEU A 57 14.46 -3.79 -7.90
C LEU A 57 15.35 -4.59 -8.86
N SER A 58 16.09 -5.57 -8.31
CA SER A 58 16.93 -6.46 -9.09
C SER A 58 16.10 -7.32 -10.05
N MET A 59 14.96 -7.83 -9.59
CA MET A 59 13.99 -8.57 -10.38
C MET A 59 13.38 -7.69 -11.47
N PHE A 60 12.95 -6.47 -11.14
CA PHE A 60 12.38 -5.52 -12.08
C PHE A 60 13.38 -5.21 -13.21
N GLN A 61 14.65 -4.96 -12.85
CA GLN A 61 15.69 -4.71 -13.85
C GLN A 61 15.90 -5.93 -14.77
N LYS A 62 15.93 -7.15 -14.22
CA LYS A 62 16.24 -8.38 -14.97
C LYS A 62 15.08 -8.87 -15.83
N ILE A 63 13.85 -8.87 -15.30
CA ILE A 63 12.69 -9.48 -15.95
C ILE A 63 11.94 -8.47 -16.81
N ILE A 64 11.92 -7.19 -16.43
CA ILE A 64 11.13 -6.16 -17.12
C ILE A 64 12.03 -5.33 -18.03
N LEU A 65 13.11 -4.75 -17.49
CA LEU A 65 13.93 -3.78 -18.23
C LEU A 65 14.97 -4.41 -19.16
N ARG A 66 15.19 -5.73 -19.11
CA ARG A 66 16.06 -6.44 -20.07
C ARG A 66 15.26 -7.26 -21.09
N ASP A 67 13.96 -7.43 -20.88
CA ASP A 67 13.10 -8.17 -21.80
C ASP A 67 12.47 -7.22 -22.82
N ARG A 68 12.87 -7.37 -24.09
CA ARG A 68 12.40 -6.50 -25.17
C ARG A 68 10.90 -6.66 -25.43
N THR A 69 10.38 -7.87 -25.36
CA THR A 69 8.96 -8.16 -25.60
C THR A 69 8.08 -7.52 -24.52
N VAL A 70 8.53 -7.56 -23.26
CA VAL A 70 7.85 -6.88 -22.15
C VAL A 70 7.89 -5.37 -22.36
N GLN A 71 9.05 -4.80 -22.71
CA GLN A 71 9.17 -3.35 -22.96
C GLN A 71 8.28 -2.87 -24.11
N ASP A 72 8.26 -3.60 -25.23
CA ASP A 72 7.42 -3.26 -26.38
C ASP A 72 5.93 -3.33 -26.02
N THR A 73 5.54 -4.30 -25.19
CA THR A 73 4.18 -4.41 -24.64
C THR A 73 3.84 -3.22 -23.74
N LEU A 74 4.73 -2.85 -22.81
CA LEU A 74 4.53 -1.72 -21.91
C LEU A 74 4.49 -0.37 -22.65
N LYS A 75 5.33 -0.20 -23.67
CA LYS A 75 5.32 0.98 -24.53
C LYS A 75 4.02 1.09 -25.32
N THR A 76 3.55 -0.02 -25.89
CA THR A 76 2.26 -0.07 -26.61
C THR A 76 1.11 0.27 -25.67
N LEU A 77 1.10 -0.30 -24.46
CA LEU A 77 0.08 0.00 -23.46
C LEU A 77 0.13 1.48 -23.05
N MET A 78 1.32 2.03 -22.80
CA MET A 78 1.51 3.43 -22.41
C MET A 78 0.97 4.41 -23.47
N ASN A 79 1.13 4.07 -24.76
CA ASN A 79 0.55 4.86 -25.84
C ASN A 79 -0.98 4.75 -25.87
N ALA A 80 -1.53 3.55 -25.64
CA ALA A 80 -2.97 3.31 -25.66
C ALA A 80 -3.73 3.97 -24.49
N VAL A 81 -3.06 4.15 -23.34
CA VAL A 81 -3.63 4.79 -22.14
C VAL A 81 -3.38 6.31 -22.10
N SER A 82 -2.66 6.86 -23.06
CA SER A 82 -2.37 8.29 -23.14
C SER A 82 -3.43 9.02 -23.99
N PRO A 83 -3.99 10.15 -23.53
CA PRO A 83 -3.74 10.81 -22.24
C PRO A 83 -4.49 10.15 -21.06
N LEU A 84 -3.92 10.17 -19.86
CA LEU A 84 -4.49 9.50 -18.66
C LEU A 84 -5.89 9.98 -18.25
N LYS A 85 -6.30 11.16 -18.72
CA LYS A 85 -7.63 11.72 -18.43
C LYS A 85 -8.71 11.25 -19.41
N SER A 86 -8.36 10.69 -20.57
CA SER A 86 -9.35 10.21 -21.55
C SER A 86 -9.86 8.81 -21.24
N ILE A 87 -10.96 8.42 -21.89
CA ILE A 87 -11.47 7.05 -21.90
C ILE A 87 -10.66 6.20 -22.88
N VAL A 88 -10.36 4.96 -22.48
CA VAL A 88 -9.71 3.97 -23.35
C VAL A 88 -10.78 3.13 -24.05
N ALA A 89 -10.89 3.29 -25.37
CA ALA A 89 -11.79 2.48 -26.19
C ALA A 89 -11.34 1.00 -26.19
N ASN A 90 -12.28 0.06 -26.04
CA ASN A 90 -11.99 -1.37 -25.92
C ASN A 90 -10.99 -1.71 -24.79
N SER A 91 -11.06 -0.96 -23.68
CA SER A 91 -10.20 -1.10 -22.49
C SER A 91 -10.00 -2.55 -22.05
N ASN A 92 -11.09 -3.35 -21.97
CA ASN A 92 -11.03 -4.76 -21.59
C ASN A 92 -10.04 -5.56 -22.46
N LYS A 93 -10.10 -5.38 -23.78
CA LYS A 93 -9.21 -6.07 -24.72
C LYS A 93 -7.76 -5.60 -24.58
N ILE A 94 -7.55 -4.28 -24.42
CA ILE A 94 -6.22 -3.68 -24.31
C ILE A 94 -5.51 -4.17 -23.03
N TYR A 95 -6.19 -4.06 -21.89
CA TYR A 95 -5.63 -4.48 -20.61
C TYR A 95 -5.43 -5.98 -20.54
N PHE A 96 -6.42 -6.78 -20.95
CA PHE A 96 -6.28 -8.25 -20.96
C PHE A 96 -5.13 -8.72 -21.86
N SER A 97 -4.98 -8.11 -23.05
CA SER A 97 -3.87 -8.44 -23.95
C SER A 97 -2.51 -8.11 -23.33
N ALA A 98 -2.40 -6.97 -22.64
CA ALA A 98 -1.17 -6.61 -21.94
C ALA A 98 -0.85 -7.58 -20.80
N ILE A 99 -1.84 -7.89 -19.94
CA ILE A 99 -1.70 -8.84 -18.82
C ILE A 99 -1.22 -10.20 -19.34
N ALA A 100 -1.85 -10.72 -20.39
CA ALA A 100 -1.51 -12.02 -20.97
C ALA A 100 -0.05 -12.07 -21.46
N LYS A 101 0.42 -11.00 -22.12
CA LYS A 101 1.81 -10.89 -22.63
C LYS A 101 2.85 -10.72 -21.51
N THR A 102 2.43 -10.28 -20.33
CA THR A 102 3.31 -10.05 -19.16
C THR A 102 3.10 -11.07 -18.04
N GLN A 103 2.32 -12.14 -18.26
CA GLN A 103 1.92 -13.10 -17.22
C GLN A 103 3.10 -13.71 -16.46
N LYS A 104 4.23 -13.95 -17.15
CA LYS A 104 5.46 -14.51 -16.57
C LYS A 104 6.07 -13.68 -15.43
N ILE A 105 5.69 -12.41 -15.31
CA ILE A 105 6.22 -11.47 -14.32
C ILE A 105 5.49 -11.64 -12.99
N TRP A 106 4.20 -11.95 -13.02
CA TRP A 106 3.29 -11.71 -11.91
C TRP A 106 3.46 -12.65 -10.73
N THR A 107 3.94 -13.88 -10.91
CA THR A 107 4.16 -14.79 -9.79
C THR A 107 5.24 -14.27 -8.84
N ALA A 108 6.42 -13.96 -9.36
CA ALA A 108 7.52 -13.42 -8.55
C ALA A 108 7.21 -12.01 -8.02
N TYR A 109 6.49 -11.20 -8.81
CA TYR A 109 6.05 -9.88 -8.39
C TYR A 109 5.08 -9.96 -7.22
N LEU A 110 4.07 -10.84 -7.29
CA LEU A 110 3.10 -11.07 -6.23
C LEU A 110 3.80 -11.52 -4.95
N GLU A 111 4.70 -12.51 -5.03
CA GLU A 111 5.43 -12.99 -3.86
C GLU A 111 6.20 -11.87 -3.14
N ALA A 112 6.91 -11.01 -3.88
CA ALA A 112 7.64 -9.89 -3.30
C ALA A 112 6.71 -8.87 -2.63
N ILE A 113 5.61 -8.49 -3.30
CA ILE A 113 4.63 -7.55 -2.75
C ILE A 113 3.95 -8.11 -1.50
N MET A 114 3.53 -9.38 -1.54
CA MET A 114 2.89 -10.05 -0.41
C MET A 114 3.80 -10.11 0.81
N LYS A 115 5.08 -10.46 0.64
CA LYS A 115 6.06 -10.46 1.75
C LYS A 115 6.22 -9.08 2.38
N VAL A 116 6.37 -8.03 1.56
CA VAL A 116 6.48 -6.65 2.05
C VAL A 116 5.22 -6.25 2.81
N GLY A 117 4.04 -6.55 2.28
CA GLY A 117 2.77 -6.27 2.93
C GLY A 117 2.59 -6.99 4.26
N GLN A 118 2.90 -8.30 4.31
CA GLN A 118 2.85 -9.10 5.53
C GLN A 118 3.75 -8.50 6.61
N MET A 119 4.99 -8.14 6.27
CA MET A 119 5.90 -7.48 7.20
C MET A 119 5.34 -6.13 7.67
N GLN A 120 4.70 -5.36 6.81
CA GLN A 120 4.11 -4.07 7.19
C GLN A 120 2.93 -4.20 8.14
N ILE A 121 2.09 -5.23 7.99
CA ILE A 121 1.03 -5.54 8.96
C ILE A 121 1.65 -5.83 10.33
N LEU A 122 2.69 -6.68 10.37
CA LEU A 122 3.38 -7.00 11.63
C LEU A 122 3.97 -5.73 12.26
N ARG A 123 4.61 -4.85 11.48
CA ARG A 123 5.13 -3.56 11.98
C ARG A 123 4.02 -2.66 12.54
N GLN A 124 2.85 -2.61 11.89
CA GLN A 124 1.71 -1.85 12.40
C GLN A 124 1.18 -2.44 13.72
N GLN A 125 1.11 -3.76 13.84
CA GLN A 125 0.70 -4.43 15.07
C GLN A 125 1.70 -4.17 16.21
N ILE A 126 3.01 -4.21 15.93
CA ILE A 126 4.05 -3.85 16.90
C ILE A 126 3.91 -2.38 17.32
N ALA A 127 3.76 -1.45 16.38
CA ALA A 127 3.59 -0.04 16.69
C ALA A 127 2.34 0.22 17.55
N ASN A 128 1.24 -0.49 17.28
CA ASN A 128 0.02 -0.39 18.08
C ASN A 128 0.22 -0.90 19.51
N GLU A 129 0.88 -2.05 19.69
CA GLU A 129 1.19 -2.59 21.03
C GLU A 129 2.13 -1.66 21.80
N LEU A 130 3.21 -1.19 21.17
CA LEU A 130 4.13 -0.21 21.76
C LEU A 130 3.40 1.07 22.20
N ASN A 131 2.49 1.57 21.37
CA ASN A 131 1.71 2.76 21.68
C ASN A 131 0.74 2.52 22.84
N TYR A 132 0.08 1.37 22.85
CA TYR A 132 -0.81 0.96 23.93
C TYR A 132 -0.05 0.87 25.27
N SER A 133 1.07 0.15 25.31
CA SER A 133 1.88 0.03 26.52
C SER A 133 2.43 1.39 26.98
N CYS A 134 2.95 2.21 26.06
CA CYS A 134 3.49 3.53 26.41
C CYS A 134 2.42 4.45 27.02
N ARG A 135 1.20 4.45 26.47
CA ARG A 135 0.09 5.26 27.00
C ARG A 135 -0.41 4.77 28.36
N PHE A 136 -0.35 3.46 28.61
CA PHE A 136 -0.78 2.88 29.87
C PHE A 136 0.28 3.04 30.97
N ASP A 137 1.51 2.61 30.70
CA ASP A 137 2.60 2.56 31.69
C ASP A 137 3.33 3.90 31.85
N SER A 138 3.28 4.77 30.83
CA SER A 138 4.09 6.00 30.76
C SER A 138 3.34 7.18 30.14
N LYS A 139 2.10 7.42 30.60
CA LYS A 139 1.20 8.48 30.08
C LYS A 139 1.82 9.86 29.93
N HIS A 140 2.68 10.28 30.86
CA HIS A 140 3.33 11.60 30.82
C HIS A 140 4.39 11.68 29.72
N LEU A 141 5.14 10.60 29.50
CA LEU A 141 6.11 10.50 28.41
C LEU A 141 5.38 10.51 27.06
N ALA A 142 4.31 9.71 26.93
CA ALA A 142 3.51 9.68 25.70
C ALA A 142 2.98 11.09 25.36
N ALA A 143 2.39 11.79 26.34
CA ALA A 143 1.89 13.16 26.14
C ALA A 143 3.02 14.15 25.79
N ALA A 144 4.17 14.06 26.45
CA ALA A 144 5.32 14.91 26.16
C ALA A 144 5.85 14.69 24.74
N LEU A 145 6.01 13.43 24.31
CA LEU A 145 6.46 13.08 22.96
C LEU A 145 5.47 13.53 21.89
N GLU A 146 4.17 13.34 22.10
CA GLU A 146 3.14 13.80 21.17
C GLU A 146 3.13 15.32 21.03
N ASN A 147 3.22 16.05 22.16
CA ASN A 147 3.23 17.52 22.15
C ASN A 147 4.51 18.06 21.50
N LEU A 148 5.67 17.47 21.81
CA LEU A 148 6.93 17.85 21.20
C LEU A 148 6.93 17.62 19.69
N ASN A 149 6.44 16.46 19.23
CA ASN A 149 6.33 16.16 17.80
C ASN A 149 5.39 17.13 17.09
N LYS A 150 4.23 17.46 17.68
CA LYS A 150 3.29 18.43 17.12
C LYS A 150 3.90 19.84 17.04
N ALA A 151 4.54 20.30 18.10
CA ALA A 151 5.19 21.61 18.14
C ALA A 151 6.30 21.71 17.09
N LEU A 152 7.17 20.70 17.02
CA LEU A 152 8.27 20.67 16.05
C LEU A 152 7.78 20.66 14.60
N LEU A 153 6.73 19.89 14.28
CA LEU A 153 6.13 19.90 12.94
C LEU A 153 5.49 21.26 12.63
N ALA A 154 4.85 21.92 13.60
CA ALA A 154 4.28 23.25 13.43
C ALA A 154 5.37 24.30 13.17
N ASP A 155 6.49 24.24 13.88
CA ASP A 155 7.63 25.15 13.65
C ASP A 155 8.26 24.93 12.26
N ILE A 156 8.39 23.67 11.83
CA ILE A 156 8.87 23.33 10.47
C ILE A 156 7.91 23.87 9.41
N GLU A 157 6.60 23.67 9.59
CA GLU A 157 5.59 24.19 8.66
C GLU A 157 5.60 25.72 8.61
N ALA A 158 5.75 26.38 9.76
CA ALA A 158 5.87 27.83 9.84
C ALA A 158 7.11 28.33 9.09
N HIS A 159 8.26 27.66 9.21
CA HIS A 159 9.46 27.99 8.43
C HIS A 159 9.26 27.87 6.92
N TYR A 160 8.52 26.86 6.45
CA TYR A 160 8.21 26.73 5.02
C TYR A 160 7.31 27.86 4.48
N GLN A 161 6.48 28.47 5.35
CA GLN A 161 5.67 29.64 5.00
C GLN A 161 6.48 30.95 5.12
N ASP A 162 7.36 31.05 6.12
CA ASP A 162 8.24 32.18 6.38
C ASP A 162 9.68 31.69 6.68
N PRO A 163 10.59 31.75 5.69
CA PRO A 163 11.98 31.29 5.86
C PRO A 163 12.80 32.03 6.92
N SER A 164 12.29 33.12 7.50
CA SER A 164 12.95 33.83 8.61
C SER A 164 12.78 33.12 9.96
N LEU A 165 11.81 32.21 10.08
CA LEU A 165 11.55 31.45 11.30
C LEU A 165 12.58 30.31 11.51
N PRO A 166 12.72 29.76 12.73
CA PRO A 166 13.71 28.73 13.02
C PRO A 166 13.42 27.41 12.29
N TYR A 167 14.48 26.72 11.84
CA TYR A 167 14.44 25.36 11.32
C TYR A 167 15.65 24.57 11.83
N PRO A 168 15.48 23.30 12.28
CA PRO A 168 16.61 22.47 12.68
C PRO A 168 17.60 22.29 11.51
N LYS A 169 18.82 22.81 11.66
CA LYS A 169 19.88 22.68 10.66
C LYS A 169 20.26 21.22 10.39
N GLU A 170 20.91 20.93 9.27
CA GLU A 170 21.28 19.55 8.88
C GLU A 170 22.20 18.84 9.88
N ASP A 171 23.02 19.59 10.63
CA ASP A 171 23.91 19.09 11.69
C ASP A 171 23.19 18.89 13.03
N ASN A 172 21.91 19.27 13.13
CA ASN A 172 21.12 19.14 14.34
C ASN A 172 20.55 17.72 14.47
N THR A 173 20.87 17.03 15.58
CA THR A 173 20.43 15.64 15.84
C THR A 173 19.00 15.52 16.34
N LEU A 174 18.31 16.63 16.63
CA LEU A 174 16.98 16.66 17.26
C LEU A 174 15.96 15.77 16.54
N LEU A 175 15.87 15.89 15.21
CA LEU A 175 14.92 15.09 14.42
C LEU A 175 15.23 13.60 14.49
N TYR A 176 16.51 13.25 14.48
CA TYR A 176 16.96 11.86 14.58
C TYR A 176 16.64 11.27 15.97
N GLU A 177 16.98 11.99 17.03
CA GLU A 177 16.76 11.54 18.41
C GLU A 177 15.27 11.42 18.74
N ILE A 178 14.46 12.43 18.42
CA ILE A 178 13.00 12.38 18.65
C ILE A 178 12.37 11.23 17.87
N THR A 179 12.79 10.98 16.63
CA THR A 179 12.27 9.86 15.84
C THR A 179 12.49 8.52 16.55
N ALA A 180 13.65 8.31 17.17
CA ALA A 180 13.91 7.07 17.91
C ALA A 180 12.96 6.90 19.12
N TYR A 181 12.65 7.97 19.85
CA TYR A 181 11.68 7.93 20.94
C TYR A 181 10.25 7.72 20.44
N LEU A 182 9.86 8.37 19.35
CA LEU A 182 8.54 8.20 18.72
C LEU A 182 8.36 6.76 18.21
N GLU A 183 9.38 6.18 17.57
CA GLU A 183 9.38 4.79 17.14
C GLU A 183 9.23 3.85 18.35
N ALA A 184 10.01 4.08 19.42
CA ALA A 184 9.97 3.27 20.63
C ALA A 184 8.64 3.36 21.40
N ALA A 185 7.97 4.50 21.33
CA ALA A 185 6.64 4.73 21.91
C ALA A 185 5.48 4.33 20.97
N GLY A 186 5.77 3.76 19.79
CA GLY A 186 4.74 3.42 18.80
C GLY A 186 4.01 4.63 18.20
N ILE A 187 4.54 5.85 18.36
CA ILE A 187 3.97 7.11 17.85
C ILE A 187 4.51 7.37 16.43
N HIS A 188 4.25 6.44 15.51
CA HIS A 188 4.65 6.59 14.11
C HIS A 188 3.75 5.78 13.18
N ASN A 189 3.84 6.02 11.86
CA ASN A 189 3.19 5.17 10.86
C ASN A 189 4.27 4.39 10.09
N PRO A 190 4.37 3.06 10.25
CA PRO A 190 5.32 2.22 9.52
C PRO A 190 5.28 2.39 7.99
N LEU A 191 4.11 2.71 7.42
CA LEU A 191 3.93 2.92 5.97
C LEU A 191 4.58 4.21 5.46
N ASN A 192 4.89 5.17 6.34
CA ASN A 192 5.53 6.41 5.94
C ASN A 192 7.06 6.29 5.80
N LYS A 193 7.65 5.17 6.24
CA LYS A 193 9.09 4.97 6.25
C LYS A 193 9.64 4.78 4.83
N ILE A 194 10.74 5.49 4.54
CA ILE A 194 11.57 5.24 3.37
C ILE A 194 12.64 4.22 3.76
N TYR A 195 12.61 3.05 3.14
CA TYR A 195 13.52 1.95 3.40
C TYR A 195 14.71 1.95 2.45
N ILE A 196 14.50 2.34 1.21
CA ILE A 196 15.53 2.30 0.17
C ILE A 196 15.58 3.62 -0.59
N THR A 197 16.77 3.99 -1.03
CA THR A 197 16.94 5.04 -2.03
C THR A 197 16.74 4.45 -3.41
N THR A 198 15.95 5.13 -4.23
CA THR A 198 15.60 4.66 -5.57
C THR A 198 16.12 5.61 -6.64
N LYS A 199 16.47 5.06 -7.80
CA LYS A 199 16.71 5.83 -9.02
C LYS A 199 15.43 5.84 -9.86
N ARG A 200 15.39 6.74 -10.86
CA ARG A 200 14.31 6.75 -11.85
C ARG A 200 14.16 5.36 -12.46
N LEU A 201 12.98 4.78 -12.31
CA LEU A 201 12.66 3.45 -12.82
C LEU A 201 11.64 3.59 -13.98
N PRO A 202 12.02 3.31 -15.23
CA PRO A 202 11.11 3.36 -16.37
C PRO A 202 9.93 2.40 -16.21
N TYR A 203 8.77 2.78 -16.75
CA TYR A 203 7.53 1.99 -16.73
C TYR A 203 6.99 1.63 -15.34
N PHE A 204 7.57 2.13 -14.26
CA PHE A 204 7.17 1.76 -12.91
C PHE A 204 5.66 1.97 -12.60
N PRO A 205 5.03 3.12 -12.90
CA PRO A 205 3.59 3.30 -12.63
C PRO A 205 2.73 2.31 -13.40
N ILE A 206 3.02 2.14 -14.69
CA ILE A 206 2.21 1.29 -15.58
C ILE A 206 2.37 -0.18 -15.27
N VAL A 207 3.56 -0.64 -14.83
CA VAL A 207 3.76 -2.01 -14.36
C VAL A 207 3.00 -2.27 -13.07
N ASN A 208 3.06 -1.36 -12.08
CA ASN A 208 2.32 -1.53 -10.83
C ASN A 208 0.80 -1.53 -11.07
N PHE A 209 0.32 -0.65 -11.97
CA PHE A 209 -1.07 -0.63 -12.41
C PHE A 209 -1.46 -1.95 -13.06
N LEU A 210 -0.68 -2.43 -14.03
CA LEU A 210 -0.94 -3.68 -14.75
C LEU A 210 -0.90 -4.89 -13.80
N PHE A 211 0.01 -4.88 -12.83
CA PHE A 211 0.10 -5.89 -11.79
C PHE A 211 -1.15 -5.93 -10.91
N LEU A 212 -1.63 -4.77 -10.45
CA LEU A 212 -2.85 -4.68 -9.64
C LEU A 212 -4.04 -5.29 -10.39
N ILE A 213 -4.32 -4.83 -11.61
CA ILE A 213 -5.45 -5.33 -12.40
C ILE A 213 -5.29 -6.80 -12.81
N ALA A 214 -4.07 -7.34 -12.87
CA ALA A 214 -3.83 -8.76 -13.06
C ALA A 214 -4.18 -9.63 -11.84
N GLN A 215 -4.28 -9.04 -10.63
CA GLN A 215 -4.69 -9.75 -9.43
C GLN A 215 -6.21 -9.66 -9.16
N LEU A 216 -6.88 -8.61 -9.63
CA LEU A 216 -8.32 -8.38 -9.37
C LEU A 216 -9.23 -9.58 -9.75
N PRO A 217 -9.03 -10.28 -10.88
CA PRO A 217 -9.85 -11.44 -11.23
C PRO A 217 -9.75 -12.62 -10.26
N LYS A 218 -8.69 -12.66 -9.43
CA LYS A 218 -8.47 -13.70 -8.39
C LYS A 218 -9.14 -13.34 -7.07
N LEU A 219 -9.75 -12.16 -6.98
CA LEU A 219 -10.38 -11.66 -5.78
C LEU A 219 -11.90 -11.58 -5.98
N GLN A 220 -12.60 -11.48 -4.86
CA GLN A 220 -14.04 -11.24 -4.82
C GLN A 220 -14.38 -10.45 -3.56
N TYR A 221 -15.38 -9.59 -3.66
CA TYR A 221 -15.86 -8.85 -2.51
C TYR A 221 -16.76 -9.74 -1.63
N ASN A 222 -16.59 -9.63 -0.32
CA ASN A 222 -17.45 -10.21 0.69
C ASN A 222 -17.89 -9.10 1.66
N LYS A 223 -19.19 -9.00 1.92
CA LYS A 223 -19.75 -7.94 2.76
C LYS A 223 -19.20 -7.93 4.20
N ASN A 224 -18.91 -9.11 4.75
CA ASN A 224 -18.43 -9.24 6.12
C ASN A 224 -16.91 -9.08 6.20
N LEU A 225 -16.17 -9.65 5.25
CA LEU A 225 -14.70 -9.77 5.32
C LEU A 225 -13.95 -8.76 4.44
N GLY A 226 -14.65 -8.01 3.59
CA GLY A 226 -14.03 -7.18 2.56
C GLY A 226 -13.56 -7.99 1.35
N MET A 227 -12.47 -7.57 0.72
CA MET A 227 -11.89 -8.29 -0.42
C MET A 227 -11.23 -9.58 0.04
N VAL A 228 -11.67 -10.69 -0.52
CA VAL A 228 -11.13 -12.02 -0.23
C VAL A 228 -10.66 -12.71 -1.50
N CYS A 229 -9.79 -13.69 -1.33
CA CYS A 229 -9.38 -14.54 -2.43
C CYS A 229 -10.56 -15.37 -2.96
N ARG A 230 -10.72 -15.44 -4.28
CA ARG A 230 -11.81 -16.18 -4.93
C ARG A 230 -11.62 -17.69 -4.80
N LYS A 231 -10.37 -18.16 -4.89
CA LYS A 231 -10.03 -19.58 -4.74
C LYS A 231 -9.04 -19.74 -3.58
N PRO A 232 -9.26 -20.65 -2.63
CA PRO A 232 -8.33 -20.87 -1.51
C PRO A 232 -6.90 -21.27 -1.92
N ALA A 233 -6.71 -21.72 -3.17
CA ALA A 233 -5.40 -22.08 -3.72
C ALA A 233 -4.66 -20.89 -4.35
N ASP A 234 -5.33 -19.76 -4.62
CA ASP A 234 -4.69 -18.60 -5.22
C ASP A 234 -3.85 -17.87 -4.16
N PRO A 235 -2.56 -17.56 -4.44
CA PRO A 235 -1.62 -17.04 -3.46
C PRO A 235 -1.76 -15.53 -3.20
N VAL A 236 -2.98 -15.01 -3.19
CA VAL A 236 -3.28 -13.59 -2.96
C VAL A 236 -4.09 -13.40 -1.68
N ASP A 237 -3.67 -12.42 -0.89
CA ASP A 237 -4.39 -11.94 0.28
C ASP A 237 -4.43 -10.42 0.23
N TRP A 238 -5.60 -9.83 0.45
CA TRP A 238 -5.88 -8.45 0.07
C TRP A 238 -5.12 -7.42 0.91
N PRO A 239 -5.16 -7.46 2.25
CA PRO A 239 -4.45 -6.44 3.04
C PRO A 239 -2.94 -6.43 2.78
N PRO A 240 -2.23 -7.58 2.72
CA PRO A 240 -0.82 -7.56 2.36
C PRO A 240 -0.58 -7.09 0.91
N LEU A 241 -1.44 -7.42 -0.05
CA LEU A 241 -1.31 -6.91 -1.43
C LEU A 241 -1.33 -5.38 -1.45
N VAL A 242 -2.31 -4.78 -0.77
CA VAL A 242 -2.46 -3.32 -0.69
C VAL A 242 -1.26 -2.70 0.03
N LEU A 243 -0.93 -3.15 1.24
CA LEU A 243 0.14 -2.57 2.04
C LEU A 243 1.52 -2.74 1.39
N GLY A 244 1.73 -3.85 0.68
CA GLY A 244 2.92 -4.09 -0.12
C GLY A 244 3.06 -3.08 -1.27
N LEU A 245 1.98 -2.83 -2.02
CA LEU A 245 1.96 -1.82 -3.09
C LEU A 245 2.16 -0.40 -2.57
N LEU A 246 1.45 -0.02 -1.50
CA LEU A 246 1.61 1.28 -0.85
C LEU A 246 3.06 1.50 -0.40
N THR A 247 3.65 0.48 0.23
CA THR A 247 5.04 0.52 0.70
C THR A 247 5.99 0.69 -0.47
N LEU A 248 5.82 -0.11 -1.53
CA LEU A 248 6.68 -0.03 -2.71
C LEU A 248 6.59 1.35 -3.39
N LEU A 249 5.38 1.87 -3.60
CA LEU A 249 5.15 3.18 -4.22
C LEU A 249 5.77 4.32 -3.40
N LYS A 250 5.71 4.23 -2.06
CA LYS A 250 6.28 5.22 -1.14
C LYS A 250 7.80 5.36 -1.27
N GLN A 251 8.50 4.34 -1.76
CA GLN A 251 9.96 4.38 -1.94
C GLN A 251 10.40 5.23 -3.14
N PHE A 252 9.46 5.61 -4.01
CA PHE A 252 9.71 6.39 -5.21
C PHE A 252 9.15 7.80 -5.07
N HIS A 253 9.62 8.69 -5.94
CA HIS A 253 9.12 10.06 -6.02
C HIS A 253 7.59 10.08 -6.20
N ALA A 254 6.88 10.99 -5.50
CA ALA A 254 5.41 11.04 -5.43
C ALA A 254 4.70 11.03 -6.80
N ARG A 255 5.33 11.64 -7.82
CA ARG A 255 4.86 11.62 -9.22
C ARG A 255 4.60 10.21 -9.79
N TYR A 256 5.32 9.18 -9.33
CA TYR A 256 5.08 7.80 -9.72
C TYR A 256 3.72 7.30 -9.20
N THR A 257 3.42 7.61 -7.94
CA THR A 257 2.16 7.29 -7.28
C THR A 257 1.00 8.03 -7.92
N GLU A 258 1.17 9.32 -8.21
CA GLU A 258 0.16 10.12 -8.93
C GLU A 258 -0.20 9.50 -10.30
N GLN A 259 0.81 9.09 -11.09
CA GLN A 259 0.57 8.42 -12.37
C GLN A 259 -0.12 7.07 -12.21
N PHE A 260 0.24 6.30 -11.18
CA PHE A 260 -0.39 5.02 -10.87
C PHE A 260 -1.87 5.19 -10.49
N LEU A 261 -2.20 6.15 -9.63
CA LEU A 261 -3.58 6.47 -9.26
C LEU A 261 -4.39 6.97 -10.46
N ALA A 262 -3.80 7.79 -11.32
CA ALA A 262 -4.44 8.25 -12.55
C ALA A 262 -4.76 7.10 -13.53
N LEU A 263 -3.87 6.09 -13.63
CA LEU A 263 -4.12 4.88 -14.43
C LEU A 263 -5.28 4.05 -13.86
N ILE A 264 -5.37 3.90 -12.53
CA ILE A 264 -6.51 3.25 -11.88
C ILE A 264 -7.81 4.01 -12.18
N GLY A 265 -7.80 5.34 -12.05
CA GLY A 265 -8.98 6.15 -12.34
C GLY A 265 -9.41 6.09 -13.80
N GLN A 266 -8.45 5.99 -14.74
CA GLN A 266 -8.76 5.75 -16.15
C GLN A 266 -9.36 4.35 -16.38
N PHE A 267 -8.82 3.31 -15.73
CA PHE A 267 -9.35 1.96 -15.80
C PHE A 267 -10.81 1.91 -15.34
N ILE A 268 -11.12 2.47 -14.17
CA ILE A 268 -12.48 2.54 -13.62
C ILE A 268 -13.41 3.23 -14.61
N ARG A 269 -13.08 4.46 -15.03
CA ARG A 269 -13.93 5.24 -15.96
C ARG A 269 -14.14 4.52 -17.29
N SER A 270 -13.08 3.93 -17.86
CA SER A 270 -13.16 3.27 -19.17
C SER A 270 -13.95 1.97 -19.16
N THR A 271 -13.88 1.22 -18.05
CA THR A 271 -14.60 -0.03 -17.88
C THR A 271 -16.08 0.22 -17.57
N VAL A 272 -16.39 1.21 -16.72
CA VAL A 272 -17.78 1.61 -16.44
C VAL A 272 -18.48 2.11 -17.70
N GLU A 273 -17.82 2.96 -18.51
CA GLU A 273 -18.37 3.47 -19.77
C GLU A 273 -18.80 2.35 -20.74
N GLN A 274 -18.05 1.25 -20.78
CA GLN A 274 -18.39 0.09 -21.62
C GLN A 274 -19.61 -0.68 -21.09
N CYS A 275 -19.83 -0.69 -19.78
CA CYS A 275 -20.94 -1.39 -19.14
C CYS A 275 -22.27 -0.62 -19.24
N THR A 276 -22.25 0.71 -19.35
CA THR A 276 -23.44 1.56 -19.55
C THR A 276 -24.25 1.23 -20.82
N SER A 277 -23.68 0.45 -21.74
CA SER A 277 -24.37 -0.06 -22.93
C SER A 277 -25.31 -1.25 -22.64
N GLN A 278 -25.29 -1.82 -21.42
CA GLN A 278 -26.05 -3.01 -21.05
C GLN A 278 -27.33 -2.65 -20.26
N LYS A 279 -28.40 -3.45 -20.44
CA LYS A 279 -29.74 -3.19 -19.89
C LYS A 279 -29.84 -3.19 -18.35
N ILE A 280 -28.84 -3.71 -17.64
CA ILE A 280 -28.73 -3.66 -16.17
C ILE A 280 -27.23 -3.43 -15.86
N PRO A 281 -26.82 -2.21 -15.45
CA PRO A 281 -25.42 -1.92 -15.16
C PRO A 281 -25.05 -2.47 -13.77
N GLU A 282 -24.67 -3.74 -13.70
CA GLU A 282 -23.95 -4.27 -12.53
C GLU A 282 -22.47 -3.86 -12.64
N MET A 283 -21.91 -3.30 -11.56
CA MET A 283 -20.52 -2.84 -11.58
C MET A 283 -19.57 -4.04 -11.68
N PRO A 284 -18.65 -4.10 -12.67
CA PRO A 284 -17.76 -5.24 -12.81
C PRO A 284 -16.91 -5.47 -11.55
N ALA A 285 -16.70 -6.74 -11.17
CA ALA A 285 -15.95 -7.10 -9.97
C ALA A 285 -14.53 -6.49 -9.93
N ASP A 286 -13.86 -6.36 -11.09
CA ASP A 286 -12.55 -5.72 -11.18
C ASP A 286 -12.64 -4.20 -10.92
N VAL A 287 -13.73 -3.55 -11.31
CA VAL A 287 -13.97 -2.13 -10.99
C VAL A 287 -14.18 -1.97 -9.48
N VAL A 288 -14.98 -2.85 -8.86
CA VAL A 288 -15.16 -2.88 -7.41
C VAL A 288 -13.83 -3.05 -6.68
N GLY A 289 -12.99 -3.99 -7.11
CA GLY A 289 -11.68 -4.19 -6.53
C GLY A 289 -10.75 -2.98 -6.69
N ALA A 290 -10.78 -2.30 -7.83
CA ALA A 290 -10.01 -1.07 -8.04
C ALA A 290 -10.50 0.10 -7.16
N LEU A 291 -11.81 0.24 -6.95
CA LEU A 291 -12.39 1.24 -6.06
C LEU A 291 -12.03 0.96 -4.59
N LEU A 292 -12.11 -0.30 -4.17
CA LEU A 292 -11.68 -0.73 -2.84
C LEU A 292 -10.19 -0.48 -2.60
N PHE A 293 -9.35 -0.69 -3.62
CA PHE A 293 -7.93 -0.33 -3.53
C PHE A 293 -7.75 1.17 -3.25
N LEU A 294 -8.49 2.05 -3.93
CA LEU A 294 -8.41 3.50 -3.71
C LEU A 294 -8.90 3.89 -2.31
N GLU A 295 -9.97 3.25 -1.83
CA GLU A 295 -10.47 3.44 -0.46
C GLU A 295 -9.43 3.03 0.59
N ASP A 296 -8.86 1.83 0.45
CA ASP A 296 -7.81 1.34 1.34
C ASP A 296 -6.54 2.18 1.22
N TYR A 297 -6.20 2.67 0.04
CA TYR A 297 -5.09 3.61 -0.15
C TYR A 297 -5.29 4.86 0.71
N VAL A 298 -6.45 5.50 0.63
CA VAL A 298 -6.81 6.68 1.44
C VAL A 298 -6.77 6.34 2.94
N ARG A 299 -7.38 5.23 3.34
CA ARG A 299 -7.44 4.76 4.72
C ARG A 299 -6.05 4.53 5.31
N TYR A 300 -5.20 3.78 4.64
CA TYR A 300 -3.88 3.38 5.15
C TYR A 300 -2.85 4.51 5.11
N THR A 301 -2.90 5.37 4.10
CA THR A 301 -2.01 6.53 4.00
C THR A 301 -2.46 7.70 4.87
N LYS A 302 -3.70 7.67 5.39
CA LYS A 302 -4.35 8.77 6.11
C LYS A 302 -4.38 10.07 5.30
N LEU A 303 -4.34 9.96 3.97
CA LEU A 303 -4.45 11.11 3.07
C LEU A 303 -5.93 11.52 2.91
N PRO A 304 -6.21 12.77 2.54
CA PRO A 304 -7.59 13.18 2.32
C PRO A 304 -8.20 12.45 1.09
N ARG A 305 -9.50 12.14 1.18
CA ARG A 305 -10.28 11.46 0.13
C ARG A 305 -10.14 12.10 -1.27
N ARG A 306 -9.94 13.42 -1.32
CA ARG A 306 -9.69 14.19 -2.54
C ARG A 306 -8.57 13.64 -3.44
N VAL A 307 -7.61 12.91 -2.87
CA VAL A 307 -6.53 12.25 -3.63
C VAL A 307 -7.08 11.16 -4.56
N ALA A 308 -8.09 10.40 -4.12
CA ALA A 308 -8.76 9.41 -4.97
C ALA A 308 -9.78 10.08 -5.93
N GLU A 309 -10.55 11.04 -5.41
CA GLU A 309 -11.58 11.77 -6.18
C GLU A 309 -11.00 12.61 -7.33
N ALA A 310 -9.73 13.00 -7.25
CA ALA A 310 -9.03 13.65 -8.36
C ALA A 310 -8.95 12.79 -9.63
N HIS A 311 -9.16 11.47 -9.51
CA HIS A 311 -8.99 10.50 -10.60
C HIS A 311 -10.28 9.72 -10.93
N VAL A 312 -11.27 9.70 -10.03
CA VAL A 312 -12.53 8.96 -10.18
C VAL A 312 -13.71 9.88 -9.86
N PRO A 313 -14.80 9.89 -10.67
CA PRO A 313 -15.99 10.68 -10.36
C PRO A 313 -16.61 10.31 -9.00
N ASN A 314 -16.94 11.33 -8.19
CA ASN A 314 -17.46 11.15 -6.82
C ASN A 314 -18.64 10.18 -6.76
N PHE A 315 -19.60 10.31 -7.67
CA PHE A 315 -20.77 9.44 -7.72
C PHE A 315 -20.40 7.95 -7.78
N ILE A 316 -19.42 7.57 -8.59
CA ILE A 316 -18.95 6.17 -8.70
C ILE A 316 -18.28 5.74 -7.39
N PHE A 317 -17.52 6.63 -6.77
CA PHE A 317 -16.78 6.37 -5.53
C PHE A 317 -17.69 6.35 -4.28
N ASP A 318 -18.87 6.97 -4.34
CA ASP A 318 -19.89 6.95 -3.29
C ASP A 318 -20.82 5.74 -3.42
N GLU A 319 -21.33 5.47 -4.62
CA GLU A 319 -22.38 4.46 -4.84
C GLU A 319 -21.86 3.02 -4.88
N PHE A 320 -20.56 2.79 -5.10
CA PHE A 320 -20.11 1.40 -5.23
C PHE A 320 -20.34 0.57 -3.95
N ARG A 321 -20.40 1.19 -2.77
CA ARG A 321 -20.71 0.51 -1.51
C ARG A 321 -22.21 0.28 -1.28
N THR A 322 -23.09 1.04 -1.93
CA THR A 322 -24.55 0.86 -1.81
C THR A 322 -25.06 -0.28 -2.68
N ILE A 323 -24.30 -0.63 -3.72
CA ILE A 323 -24.61 -1.69 -4.69
C ILE A 323 -24.04 -3.07 -4.25
N LEU A 324 -23.18 -3.11 -3.22
CA LEU A 324 -22.49 -4.33 -2.71
C LEU A 324 -23.14 -4.95 -1.46
#